data_AF-A0A949MJE7-F1
#
_entry.id   AF-A0A949MJE7-F1
#
_cell.length_a   1.000
_cell.length_b   1.000
_cell.length_c   1.000
_cell.angle_alpha   90.00
_cell.angle_beta   90.00
_cell.angle_gamma   90.00
#
_symmetry.space_group_name_H-M   'P 1'
#
loop_
_entity.id
_entity.type
_entity.pdbx_description
1 polymer ?
#
loop_
_entity_poly.entity_id
_entity_poly.type
_entity_poly.pdbx_seq_one_letter_code
_entity_poly.pdbx_strand_id
1 'polypeptide(L)' 'MNRKIIVVAGGNLFTLAAQYLQDATQWIRIAQANNLSDPVLQGVHTLVLPEVNPAAGGGIAA' A
#
# COMPACT_ATOMS: atom_id res chain seq x y z
N MET A 1 0.77 -0.53 -17.80
CA MET A 1 1.34 -0.34 -16.45
C MET A 1 0.87 1.02 -15.96
N ASN A 2 -0.25 1.05 -15.24
CA ASN A 2 -0.90 2.28 -14.82
C ASN A 2 -0.65 2.48 -13.33
N ARG A 3 0.40 3.26 -13.04
CA ARG A 3 0.80 3.59 -11.67
C ARG A 3 -0.12 4.68 -11.12
N LYS A 4 -0.89 4.35 -10.08
CA LYS A 4 -1.81 5.30 -9.43
C LYS A 4 -1.09 6.05 -8.33
N ILE A 5 -1.28 7.36 -8.26
CA ILE A 5 -0.73 8.21 -7.19
C ILE A 5 -1.91 8.77 -6.40
N ILE A 6 -1.81 8.73 -5.07
CA ILE A 6 -2.79 9.31 -4.16
C ILE A 6 -2.11 10.25 -3.17
N VAL A 7 -2.87 11.19 -2.61
CA VAL A 7 -2.44 12.02 -1.49
C VAL A 7 -3.32 11.68 -0.30
N VAL A 8 -2.70 11.42 0.85
CA VAL A 8 -3.39 11.04 2.10
C VAL A 8 -2.90 11.90 3.25
N ALA A 9 -3.79 12.22 4.18
CA ALA A 9 -3.47 12.91 5.41
C ALA A 9 -3.57 11.92 6.59
N GLY A 10 -2.44 11.36 6.98
CA GLY A 10 -2.32 10.35 8.01
C GLY A 10 -2.94 8.99 7.63
N GLY A 11 -3.18 8.16 8.64
CA GLY A 11 -3.80 6.84 8.48
C GLY A 11 -2.77 5.72 8.54
N ASN A 12 -3.05 4.60 7.85
CA ASN A 12 -2.12 3.48 7.79
C ASN A 12 -2.20 2.75 6.44
N LEU A 13 -1.13 2.05 6.08
CA LEU A 13 -0.99 1.35 4.80
C LEU A 13 -1.92 0.14 4.68
N PHE A 14 -2.40 -0.45 5.78
CA PHE A 14 -3.34 -1.57 5.73
C PHE A 14 -4.71 -1.15 5.21
N THR A 15 -5.23 -0.01 5.68
CA THR A 15 -6.52 0.51 5.21
C THR A 15 -6.44 0.95 3.75
N LEU A 16 -5.32 1.54 3.35
CA LEU A 16 -5.07 1.90 1.95
C LEU A 16 -4.96 0.65 1.07
N ALA A 17 -4.28 -0.41 1.53
CA ALA A 17 -4.18 -1.66 0.80
C ALA A 17 -5.55 -2.37 0.68
N ALA A 18 -6.35 -2.39 1.74
CA ALA A 18 -7.72 -2.91 1.68
C ALA A 18 -8.57 -2.12 0.66
N GLN A 19 -8.48 -0.80 0.69
CA GLN A 19 -9.27 0.08 -0.17
C GLN A 19 -8.85 0.01 -1.65
N TYR A 20 -7.55 0.05 -1.94
CA TYR A 20 -7.04 0.21 -3.30
C TYR A 20 -6.52 -1.09 -3.92
N LEU A 21 -6.02 -2.01 -3.10
CA LEU A 21 -5.51 -3.32 -3.53
C LEU A 21 -6.49 -4.45 -3.27
N GLN A 22 -7.64 -4.16 -2.65
CA GLN A 22 -8.66 -5.13 -2.26
C GLN A 22 -8.13 -6.20 -1.27
N ASP A 23 -7.00 -5.92 -0.64
CA ASP A 23 -6.30 -6.84 0.25
C ASP A 23 -5.41 -6.05 1.21
N ALA A 24 -5.79 -6.03 2.49
CA ALA A 24 -5.07 -5.32 3.54
C ALA A 24 -3.63 -5.85 3.74
N THR A 25 -3.39 -7.13 3.44
CA THR A 25 -2.09 -7.77 3.64
C THR A 25 -1.04 -7.28 2.64
N GLN A 26 -1.48 -6.67 1.53
CA GLN A 26 -0.60 -6.14 0.49
C GLN A 26 -0.02 -4.76 0.80
N TRP A 27 -0.21 -4.25 2.02
CA TRP A 27 0.39 -3.00 2.49
C TRP A 27 1.91 -2.96 2.30
N ILE A 28 2.59 -4.12 2.39
CA ILE A 28 4.04 -4.26 2.18
C ILE A 28 4.44 -3.79 0.77
N ARG A 29 3.60 -4.04 -0.24
CA ARG A 29 3.86 -3.63 -1.62
C ARG A 29 3.76 -2.11 -1.78
N ILE A 30 2.85 -1.46 -1.05
CA ILE A 30 2.75 0.00 -1.00
C ILE A 30 3.98 0.57 -0.30
N ALA A 31 4.38 -0.03 0.84
CA ALA A 31 5.58 0.37 1.58
C ALA A 31 6.84 0.29 0.69
N GLN A 32 7.06 -0.84 0.02
CA GLN A 32 8.19 -1.03 -0.89
C GLN A 32 8.20 -0.03 -2.06
N ALA A 33 7.05 0.23 -2.67
CA ALA A 33 6.95 1.20 -3.77
C ALA A 33 7.27 2.64 -3.35
N ASN A 34 7.19 2.96 -2.06
CA ASN A 34 7.39 4.30 -1.51
C ASN A 34 8.59 4.40 -0.55
N ASN A 35 9.40 3.34 -0.43
CA ASN A 35 10.52 3.24 0.52
C ASN A 35 10.10 3.54 1.97
N LEU A 36 8.93 3.07 2.38
CA LEU A 36 8.43 3.18 3.75
C LEU A 36 8.68 1.87 4.50
N SER A 37 9.02 1.97 5.78
CA SER A 37 9.11 0.82 6.68
C SER A 37 8.00 0.82 7.73
N ASP A 38 7.51 2.01 8.12
CA ASP A 38 6.41 2.15 9.05
C ASP A 38 5.07 2.13 8.29
N PRO A 39 4.12 1.26 8.66
CA PRO A 39 2.80 1.24 8.05
C PRO A 39 1.90 2.39 8.52
N VAL A 40 2.24 3.11 9.58
CA VAL A 40 1.48 4.26 10.09
C VAL A 40 1.97 5.54 9.42
N LEU A 41 1.04 6.33 8.91
CA LEU A 41 1.31 7.59 8.23
C LEU A 41 0.96 8.76 9.16
N GLN A 42 1.83 9.76 9.20
CA GLN A 42 1.64 10.98 9.97
C GLN A 42 1.77 12.20 9.06
N GLY A 43 0.82 13.13 9.13
CA GLY A 43 0.81 14.27 8.22
C GLY A 43 0.46 13.90 6.78
N VAL A 44 0.84 14.72 5.82
CA VAL A 44 0.44 14.54 4.42
C VAL A 44 1.50 13.75 3.65
N HIS A 45 1.08 12.67 2.99
CA HIS A 45 1.92 11.84 2.14
C HIS A 45 1.38 11.73 0.72
N THR A 46 2.28 11.76 -0.26
CA THR A 46 2.00 11.35 -1.64
C THR A 46 2.50 9.93 -1.82
N LEU A 47 1.59 9.00 -2.15
CA LEU A 47 1.90 7.58 -2.25
C LEU A 47 1.67 7.06 -3.66
N VAL A 48 2.63 6.27 -4.12
CA VAL A 48 2.55 5.43 -5.31
C VAL A 48 1.88 4.11 -4.93
N LEU A 49 0.77 3.79 -5.59
CA LEU A 49 0.09 2.51 -5.41
C LEU A 49 0.51 1.53 -6.52
N PRO A 50 0.85 0.28 -6.16
CA PRO A 50 1.06 -0.78 -7.13
C PRO A 50 -0.27 -1.21 -7.76
N GLU A 51 -0.20 -1.94 -8.87
CA GLU A 51 -1.38 -2.57 -9.45
C GLU A 51 -1.90 -3.68 -8.53
N VAL A 52 -3.23 -3.85 -8.52
CA VAL A 52 -3.91 -4.94 -7.82
C VAL A 52 -3.33 -6.26 -8.33
N ASN A 53 -2.82 -7.09 -7.41
CA ASN A 53 -2.31 -8.41 -7.76
C ASN A 53 -2.95 -9.45 -6.83
N PRO A 54 -3.96 -10.19 -7.31
CA PRO A 54 -4.62 -11.22 -6.51
C PRO A 54 -3.69 -12.36 -6.06
N ALA A 55 -2.58 -12.58 -6.77
CA ALA A 55 -1.59 -13.61 -6.44
C ALA A 55 -0.49 -13.13 -5.49
N ALA A 56 -0.43 -11.84 -5.17
CA ALA A 56 0.60 -11.25 -4.31
C ALA A 56 0.13 -11.05 -2.86
N GLY A 57 -0.73 -11.94 -2.35
CA GLY A 57 -1.20 -11.89 -0.96
C GLY A 57 -0.02 -11.81 0.02
N GLY A 58 -0.15 -10.98 1.05
CA GLY A 58 0.90 -10.66 2.01
C GLY A 58 1.09 -11.69 3.13
N GLY A 59 0.45 -12.87 3.02
CA GLY A 59 0.59 -13.97 3.98
C GLY A 59 1.50 -15.05 3.42
N ILE A 60 2.81 -14.91 3.64
CA ILE A 60 3.88 -15.91 3.44
C ILE A 60 3.84 -16.71 2.11
N ALA A 61 4.69 -16.34 1.15
CA ALA A 61 5.15 -17.33 0.19
C ALA A 61 5.97 -18.38 0.97
N ALA A 62 5.47 -19.62 1.02
CA ALA A 62 6.27 -20.78 1.39
C ALA A 62 7.26 -21.11 0.27
#